data_AF-A0A659UD85-F1
#
_entry.id   AF-A0A659UD85-F1
#
_cell.length_a   1.000
_cell.length_b   1.000
_cell.length_c   1.000
_cell.angle_alpha   90.00
_cell.angle_beta   90.00
_cell.angle_gamma   90.00
#
_symmetry.space_group_name_H-M   'P 1'
#
loop_
_entity.id
_entity.type
_entity.pdbx_description
1 polymer ?
#
loop_
_entity_poly.entity_id
_entity_poly.type
_entity_poly.pdbx_seq_one_letter_code
_entity_poly.pdbx_strand_id
1 'polypeptide(L)'
;DSERWLDGILARYRLPNSSYERLNADGRWYQVYDMRTGDGTFIGVRVDITDLKSREAALRDSMRQIDLFRHVMDELPVAAFIKAQDLSIEFVNKAWCALTGLTKDDVIGRTDRQLFSG
;
A
#
# COMPACT_ATOMS: atom_id res chain seq x y z
N ASP A 1 21.10 -9.59 22.98
CA ASP A 1 22.46 -10.15 22.99
C ASP A 1 23.39 -9.14 22.32
N SER A 2 24.15 -8.40 23.13
CA SER A 2 24.84 -7.17 22.71
C SER A 2 26.04 -7.44 21.80
N GLU A 3 26.69 -8.60 21.95
CA GLU A 3 27.82 -9.02 21.12
C GLU A 3 27.40 -9.31 19.68
N ARG A 4 26.29 -10.03 19.48
CA ARG A 4 25.72 -10.27 18.13
C ARG A 4 25.34 -8.97 17.41
N TRP A 5 24.86 -7.97 18.15
CA TRP A 5 24.55 -6.66 17.60
C TRP A 5 25.82 -5.89 17.22
N LEU A 6 26.85 -5.92 18.08
CA LEU A 6 28.16 -5.32 17.81
C LEU A 6 28.84 -5.93 16.58
N ASP A 7 28.85 -7.27 16.47
CA ASP A 7 29.43 -7.98 15.33
C ASP A 7 28.71 -7.65 14.02
N GLY A 8 27.38 -7.62 14.04
CA GLY A 8 26.58 -7.26 12.87
C GLY A 8 26.83 -5.82 12.42
N ILE A 9 27.03 -4.91 13.36
CA ILE A 9 27.38 -3.51 13.06
C ILE A 9 28.79 -3.40 12.50
N LEU A 10 29.78 -4.04 13.12
CA LEU A 10 31.17 -4.03 12.68
C LEU A 10 31.32 -4.64 11.28
N ALA A 11 30.59 -5.72 10.98
CA ALA A 11 30.56 -6.31 9.64
C ALA A 11 29.99 -5.32 8.59
N ARG A 12 28.96 -4.55 8.94
CA ARG A 12 28.37 -3.52 8.06
C ARG A 12 29.33 -2.37 7.78
N TYR A 13 30.10 -1.95 8.78
CA TYR A 13 31.14 -0.91 8.63
C TYR A 13 32.36 -1.36 7.82
N ARG A 14 32.49 -2.66 7.55
CA ARG A 14 33.51 -3.24 6.66
C ARG A 14 33.06 -3.31 5.19
N LEU A 15 31.77 -3.10 4.91
CA LEU A 15 31.29 -3.04 3.53
C LEU A 15 31.77 -1.75 2.85
N PRO A 16 32.13 -1.79 1.56
CA PRO A 16 32.50 -0.60 0.80
C PRO A 16 31.31 0.37 0.68
N ASN A 17 30.08 -0.16 0.66
CA ASN A 17 28.84 0.60 0.76
C ASN A 17 27.73 -0.20 1.48
N SER A 18 26.82 0.47 2.17
CA SER A 18 25.63 -0.11 2.79
C SER A 18 24.47 0.90 2.76
N SER A 19 23.26 0.39 2.55
CA SER A 19 22.03 1.18 2.56
C SER A 19 20.95 0.44 3.36
N TYR A 20 20.30 1.09 4.32
CA TYR A 20 19.24 0.49 5.12
C TYR A 20 18.34 1.51 5.82
N GLU A 21 17.11 1.08 6.11
CA GLU A 21 16.19 1.85 6.93
C GLU A 21 16.44 1.56 8.42
N ARG A 22 16.31 2.59 9.26
CA ARG A 22 16.43 2.48 10.71
C ARG A 22 15.38 3.35 11.40
N LEU A 23 14.62 2.75 12.31
CA LEU A 23 13.84 3.47 13.30
C LEU A 23 14.74 3.82 14.48
N ASN A 24 14.83 5.11 14.80
CA ASN A 24 15.55 5.60 15.96
C ASN A 24 14.64 5.66 17.20
N ALA A 25 15.26 5.80 18.38
CA ALA A 25 14.53 5.87 19.66
C ALA A 25 13.66 7.13 19.80
N ASP A 26 13.94 8.17 19.01
CA ASP A 26 13.12 9.39 18.90
C ASP A 26 11.86 9.20 18.04
N GLY A 27 11.65 7.98 17.51
CA GLY A 27 10.49 7.64 16.68
C GLY A 27 10.64 8.01 15.21
N ARG A 28 11.80 8.54 14.79
CA ARG A 28 12.04 8.92 13.40
C ARG A 28 12.64 7.78 12.60
N TRP A 29 12.20 7.68 11.36
CA TRP A 29 12.78 6.76 10.38
C TRP A 29 13.86 7.46 9.57
N TYR A 30 15.00 6.79 9.44
CA TYR A 30 16.10 7.25 8.62
C TYR A 30 16.46 6.23 7.55
N GLN A 31 16.62 6.70 6.32
CA GLN A 31 17.39 5.99 5.32
C GLN A 31 18.88 6.29 5.58
N VAL A 32 19.61 5.24 5.88
CA VAL A 32 21.04 5.26 6.17
C VAL A 32 21.79 4.85 4.92
N TYR A 33 22.73 5.68 4.48
CA TYR A 33 23.74 5.31 3.50
C TYR A 33 25.12 5.45 4.13
N ASP A 34 25.90 4.39 4.09
CA ASP A 34 27.26 4.33 4.60
C ASP A 34 28.19 3.91 3.47
N MET A 35 29.30 4.61 3.27
CA MET A 35 30.29 4.30 2.23
C MET A 35 31.71 4.54 2.72
N ARG A 36 32.65 3.73 2.24
CA ARG A 36 34.09 4.01 2.35
C ARG A 36 34.65 4.39 1.00
N THR A 37 35.32 5.53 0.94
CA THR A 37 36.06 5.97 -0.24
C THR A 37 37.37 5.18 -0.37
N GLY A 38 37.99 5.24 -1.55
CA GLY A 38 39.25 4.52 -1.84
C GLY A 38 40.44 4.96 -0.97
N ASP A 39 40.40 6.17 -0.40
CA ASP A 39 41.39 6.69 0.55
C ASP A 39 41.09 6.32 2.01
N GLY A 40 40.03 5.55 2.27
CA GLY A 40 39.64 5.07 3.59
C GLY A 40 38.68 5.98 4.37
N THR A 41 38.33 7.16 3.84
CA THR A 41 37.36 8.06 4.47
C THR A 41 35.99 7.39 4.57
N PHE A 42 35.35 7.53 5.73
CA PHE A 42 33.99 7.03 5.96
C PHE A 42 32.98 8.16 5.76
N ILE A 43 32.02 7.96 4.86
CA ILE A 43 30.94 8.90 4.58
C ILE A 43 29.62 8.26 5.00
N GLY A 44 28.92 8.93 5.93
CA GLY A 44 27.59 8.53 6.38
C GLY A 44 26.56 9.60 6.04
N VAL A 45 25.52 9.21 5.29
CA VAL A 45 24.35 10.05 5.01
C VAL A 45 23.16 9.48 5.74
N ARG A 46 22.36 10.36 6.36
CA ARG A 46 21.12 10.02 7.06
C ARG A 46 20.02 10.91 6.50
N VAL A 47 19.06 10.31 5.83
CA VAL A 47 17.89 11.02 5.28
C VAL A 47 16.70 10.69 6.16
N ASP A 48 16.05 11.70 6.73
CA ASP A 48 14.79 11.51 7.46
C ASP A 48 13.70 11.12 6.45
N ILE A 49 13.15 9.92 6.62
CA ILE A 49 12.09 9.36 5.77
C ILE A 49 10.80 9.14 6.58
N THR A 50 10.66 9.78 7.74
CA THR A 50 9.52 9.59 8.64
C THR A 50 8.20 9.89 7.93
N ASP A 51 8.12 11.04 7.25
CA ASP A 51 6.93 11.44 6.50
C ASP A 51 6.60 10.47 5.34
N LEU A 52 7.63 9.94 4.66
CA LEU A 52 7.44 8.92 3.63
C LEU A 52 6.81 7.65 4.22
N LYS A 53 7.33 7.17 5.37
CA LYS A 53 6.80 5.99 6.06
C LYS A 53 5.38 6.21 6.58
N SER A 54 5.07 7.39 7.10
CA SER A 54 3.71 7.74 7.54
C SER A 54 2.72 7.72 6.37
N ARG A 55 3.10 8.26 5.21
CA ARG A 55 2.26 8.22 4.00
C ARG A 55 2.08 6.80 3.47
N GLU A 56 3.15 6.00 3.45
CA GLU A 56 3.09 4.59 3.05
C GLU A 56 2.13 3.79 3.96
N ALA A 57 2.23 4.00 5.28
CA ALA A 57 1.34 3.37 6.25
C ALA A 57 -0.13 3.79 6.07
N ALA A 58 -0.38 5.09 5.85
CA ALA A 58 -1.73 5.62 5.62
C ALA A 58 -2.34 5.10 4.31
N LEU A 59 -1.54 4.98 3.25
CA LEU A 59 -1.98 4.39 1.98
C LEU A 59 -2.33 2.91 2.16
N ARG A 60 -1.48 2.16 2.85
CA ARG A 60 -1.71 0.75 3.14
C ARG A 60 -2.97 0.53 3.98
N ASP A 61 -3.23 1.40 4.95
CA ASP A 61 -4.44 1.29 5.77
C ASP A 61 -5.70 1.62 4.96
N SER A 62 -5.65 2.67 4.14
CA SER A 62 -6.73 3.01 3.20
C SER A 62 -7.05 1.85 2.26
N MET A 63 -6.02 1.20 1.68
CA MET A 63 -6.21 0.02 0.83
C MET A 63 -6.87 -1.13 1.59
N ARG A 64 -6.41 -1.43 2.80
CA ARG A 64 -7.01 -2.47 3.65
C ARG A 64 -8.48 -2.18 3.95
N GLN A 65 -8.82 -0.93 4.26
CA GLN A 65 -10.21 -0.53 4.53
C GLN A 65 -11.10 -0.70 3.29
N ILE A 66 -10.61 -0.33 2.10
CA ILE A 66 -11.32 -0.54 0.83
C ILE A 66 -11.57 -2.03 0.57
N ASP A 67 -10.56 -2.88 0.80
CA ASP A 67 -10.70 -4.33 0.59
C ASP A 67 -11.70 -4.96 1.56
N LEU A 68 -11.66 -4.57 2.84
CA LEU A 68 -12.64 -5.00 3.84
C LEU A 68 -14.06 -4.54 3.46
N PHE A 69 -14.23 -3.29 3.05
CA PHE A 69 -15.51 -2.77 2.60
C PHE A 69 -16.06 -3.55 1.40
N ARG A 70 -15.22 -3.78 0.38
CA ARG A 70 -15.60 -4.59 -0.79
C ARG A 70 -16.03 -5.99 -0.40
N HIS A 71 -15.28 -6.65 0.47
CA HIS A 71 -15.60 -8.00 0.93
C HIS A 71 -16.94 -8.04 1.66
N VAL A 72 -17.17 -7.10 2.59
CA VAL A 72 -18.46 -6.99 3.30
C VAL A 72 -19.60 -6.76 2.32
N MET A 73 -19.46 -5.81 1.40
CA MET A 73 -20.50 -5.51 0.40
C MET A 73 -20.82 -6.71 -0.50
N ASP A 74 -19.81 -7.49 -0.90
CA ASP A 74 -19.97 -8.69 -1.71
C ASP A 74 -20.72 -9.81 -0.99
N GLU A 75 -20.58 -9.93 0.34
CA GLU A 75 -21.27 -10.94 1.14
C GLU A 75 -22.65 -10.49 1.63
N LEU A 76 -23.03 -9.21 1.47
CA LEU A 76 -24.37 -8.74 1.84
C LEU A 76 -25.44 -9.42 0.98
N PRO A 77 -26.52 -9.97 1.57
CA PRO A 77 -27.62 -10.62 0.85
C PRO A 77 -28.58 -9.64 0.19
N VAL A 78 -28.18 -8.37 0.04
CA VAL A 78 -28.99 -7.30 -0.55
C VAL A 78 -28.28 -6.80 -1.80
N ALA A 79 -29.00 -6.70 -2.91
CA ALA A 79 -28.46 -6.16 -4.16
C ALA A 79 -28.08 -4.68 -3.98
N ALA A 80 -26.79 -4.38 -4.17
CA ALA A 80 -26.25 -3.04 -4.02
C ALA A 80 -25.40 -2.65 -5.23
N PHE A 81 -25.48 -1.39 -5.63
CA PHE A 81 -24.70 -0.80 -6.70
C PHE A 81 -24.32 0.64 -6.37
N ILE A 82 -23.23 1.13 -6.96
CA ILE A 82 -22.78 2.52 -6.86
C ILE A 82 -22.66 3.08 -8.28
N LYS A 83 -23.04 4.35 -8.45
CA LYS A 83 -22.96 5.06 -9.72
C LYS A 83 -22.04 6.26 -9.61
N ALA A 84 -21.31 6.52 -10.69
CA ALA A 84 -20.61 7.77 -10.92
C ALA A 84 -21.61 8.92 -11.19
N GLN A 85 -21.08 10.14 -11.32
CA GLN A 85 -21.88 11.32 -11.66
C GLN A 85 -22.57 11.23 -13.03
N ASP A 86 -21.97 10.51 -13.98
CA ASP A 86 -22.52 10.27 -15.31
C ASP A 86 -23.51 9.09 -15.36
N LEU A 87 -23.89 8.56 -14.19
CA LEU A 87 -24.77 7.40 -14.00
C LEU A 87 -24.18 6.07 -14.43
N SER A 88 -22.91 6.01 -14.83
CA SER A 88 -22.23 4.74 -15.05
C SER A 88 -22.06 3.97 -13.74
N ILE A 89 -22.18 2.65 -13.80
CA ILE A 89 -22.02 1.77 -12.64
C ILE A 89 -20.54 1.64 -12.31
N GLU A 90 -20.13 2.01 -11.09
CA GLU A 90 -18.75 1.86 -10.59
C GLU A 90 -18.57 0.63 -9.69
N PHE A 91 -19.66 0.15 -9.11
CA PHE A 91 -19.66 -1.02 -8.24
C PHE A 91 -20.98 -1.75 -8.31
N VAL A 92 -20.91 -3.09 -8.29
CA VAL A 92 -22.03 -4.00 -8.03
C VAL A 92 -21.51 -5.11 -7.11
N ASN A 93 -22.38 -5.59 -6.22
CA ASN A 93 -22.07 -6.74 -5.37
C ASN A 93 -22.64 -8.05 -5.94
N LYS A 94 -22.27 -9.17 -5.31
CA LYS A 94 -22.71 -10.52 -5.74
C LYS A 94 -24.24 -10.65 -5.80
N ALA A 95 -24.95 -10.10 -4.81
CA ALA A 95 -26.42 -10.16 -4.77
C ALA A 95 -27.06 -9.40 -5.94
N TRP A 96 -26.49 -8.27 -6.37
CA TRP A 96 -26.95 -7.54 -7.55
C TRP A 96 -26.71 -8.34 -8.83
N CYS A 97 -25.52 -8.93 -8.98
CA CYS A 97 -25.22 -9.79 -10.14
C CYS A 97 -26.15 -11.00 -10.21
N ALA A 98 -26.44 -11.63 -9.07
CA ALA A 98 -27.39 -12.74 -8.99
C ALA A 98 -28.82 -12.33 -9.35
N LEU A 99 -29.23 -11.12 -8.98
CA LEU A 99 -30.55 -10.57 -9.27
C LEU A 99 -30.73 -10.24 -10.76
N THR A 100 -29.72 -9.62 -11.38
CA THR A 100 -29.81 -9.15 -12.77
C THR A 100 -29.33 -10.17 -13.80
N GLY A 101 -28.56 -11.17 -13.38
CA GLY A 101 -27.89 -12.14 -14.24
C GLY A 101 -26.67 -11.60 -14.98
N LEU A 102 -26.28 -10.34 -14.74
CA LEU A 102 -25.13 -9.70 -15.38
C LEU A 102 -23.86 -9.89 -14.54
N THR A 103 -22.73 -10.04 -15.22
CA THR A 103 -21.43 -10.10 -14.54
C THR A 103 -20.93 -8.70 -14.20
N LYS A 104 -20.05 -8.60 -13.20
CA LYS A 104 -19.42 -7.32 -12.83
C LYS A 104 -18.69 -6.69 -14.03
N ASP A 105 -17.92 -7.48 -14.77
CA ASP A 105 -17.12 -6.99 -15.89
C ASP A 105 -17.97 -6.45 -17.04
N ASP A 106 -19.18 -6.97 -17.22
CA ASP A 106 -20.11 -6.51 -18.26
C ASP A 106 -20.79 -5.19 -17.92
N VAL A 107 -20.85 -4.82 -16.64
CA VAL A 107 -21.65 -3.67 -16.16
C VAL A 107 -20.82 -2.47 -15.72
N ILE A 108 -19.59 -2.67 -15.25
CA ILE A 108 -18.74 -1.56 -14.81
C ILE A 108 -18.52 -0.58 -15.99
N GLY A 109 -18.75 0.71 -15.73
CA GLY A 109 -18.62 1.79 -16.70
C GLY A 109 -19.83 1.97 -17.64
N ARG A 110 -20.92 1.20 -17.47
CA ARG A 110 -22.15 1.33 -18.26
C ARG A 110 -23.29 1.93 -17.46
N THR A 111 -24.22 2.61 -18.12
CA THR A 111 -25.45 3.13 -17.49
C THR A 111 -26.55 2.06 -17.43
N ASP A 112 -27.69 2.33 -16.77
CA ASP A 112 -28.82 1.37 -16.76
C ASP A 112 -29.56 1.31 -18.10
N ARG A 113 -29.79 2.46 -18.75
CA ARG A 113 -29.96 2.52 -20.22
C ARG A 113 -28.68 1.92 -20.82
N GLN A 114 -28.52 1.41 -22.02
CA GLN A 114 -27.37 0.52 -22.38
C GLN A 114 -27.49 -0.89 -21.80
N LEU A 115 -27.70 -1.08 -20.49
CA LEU A 115 -27.80 -2.44 -19.90
C LEU A 115 -29.21 -3.06 -20.00
N PHE A 116 -30.24 -2.27 -19.70
CA PHE A 116 -31.63 -2.75 -19.53
C PHE A 116 -32.62 -2.11 -20.52
N SER A 117 -32.15 -1.19 -21.35
CA SER A 117 -32.93 -0.72 -22.50
C SER A 117 -32.83 -1.76 -23.61
N GLY A 118 -33.77 -2.70 -23.63
CA GLY A 118 -34.13 -3.47 -24.82
C GLY A 118 -34.78 -2.60 -25.89
#